data_AF-A0A182VMM1-F1
#
_entry.id   AF-A0A182VMM1-F1
#
_cell.length_a   1.000
_cell.length_b   1.000
_cell.length_c   1.000
_cell.angle_alpha   90.00
_cell.angle_beta   90.00
_cell.angle_gamma   90.00
#
_symmetry.space_group_name_H-M   'P 1'
#
loop_
_entity.id
_entity.type
_entity.pdbx_description
1 polymer ?
#
loop_
_entity_poly.entity_id
_entity_poly.type
_entity_poly.pdbx_seq_one_letter_code
_entity_poly.pdbx_strand_id
1 'polypeptide(L)'
;MGDVLYQDGQQQQQQQVVVAAGGIVPGSVGGGATGALNGTDIFSTTASMDADAKLRSLLNCHDRDYEPYIGQRGDFWVMRNYIRAEHGDLRCHETITYTTHADYTFLDNLVPLLERWNAPVSLALHAPGTDFVPTINSIKYLRDCIPESHLVRQFVTFHIYFSSKHIPKLVPKHNQVLDTPYNCSLAIPYFNVSAAQLYKTQKKLLYPVNVGRNIARDAAMTHFLLASDIELYPNPGLVHKFLEMIARNEPVLQRKNPRVFPLPIFEVDNNSPVPRDKAELQELLRSGKAIPFHKRVCSSCHGVPKSKEWIAANETDDLGVFHIGKRIGYFVHWEPIYIGTHADPHYDERLSWEGKSDKMTQGYALCVLDYDFHILDNGFLVHKPGIKVLKKDPKRAMLAAKTNQLIKKIIYPELQVMYGTRKGCAV
;
A
#
# COMPACT_ATOMS: atom_id res chain seq x y z
N MET A 1 -29.02 -21.06 -9.56
CA MET A 1 -29.05 -20.94 -8.08
C MET A 1 -27.82 -21.62 -7.55
N GLY A 2 -27.03 -20.91 -6.75
CA GLY A 2 -25.71 -21.34 -6.27
C GLY A 2 -24.66 -20.25 -6.48
N ASP A 3 -24.87 -19.08 -5.87
CA ASP A 3 -23.81 -18.08 -5.68
C ASP A 3 -22.90 -18.59 -4.56
N VAL A 4 -21.60 -18.76 -4.84
CA VAL A 4 -20.60 -19.03 -3.81
C VAL A 4 -19.50 -17.99 -3.89
N LEU A 5 -19.45 -17.23 -2.80
CA LEU A 5 -18.56 -16.15 -2.47
C LEU A 5 -17.12 -16.64 -2.26
N TYR A 6 -16.19 -15.70 -2.36
CA TYR A 6 -14.82 -15.85 -1.90
C TYR A 6 -14.80 -16.42 -0.46
N GLN A 7 -14.27 -17.62 -0.31
CA GLN A 7 -13.72 -18.12 0.95
C GLN A 7 -12.22 -18.27 0.76
N ASP A 8 -11.46 -17.46 1.49
CA ASP A 8 -10.13 -17.85 1.91
C ASP A 8 -10.29 -18.97 2.93
N GLY A 9 -9.53 -20.05 2.76
CA GLY A 9 -9.48 -21.13 3.73
C GLY A 9 -8.82 -20.63 5.01
N GLN A 10 -9.61 -20.08 5.93
CA GLN A 10 -9.22 -19.93 7.33
C GLN A 10 -9.71 -21.16 8.09
N GLN A 11 -8.78 -22.07 8.37
CA GLN A 11 -8.96 -23.01 9.48
C GLN A 11 -8.82 -22.23 10.79
N GLN A 12 -9.74 -22.54 11.70
CA GLN A 12 -9.89 -21.95 13.03
C GLN A 12 -8.63 -22.14 13.87
N GLN A 13 -8.17 -21.09 14.54
CA GLN A 13 -7.40 -21.21 15.78
C GLN A 13 -8.15 -20.47 16.88
N GLN A 14 -8.64 -21.24 17.85
CA GLN A 14 -9.01 -20.74 19.18
C GLN A 14 -7.72 -20.42 19.92
N GLN A 15 -7.46 -19.13 20.17
CA GLN A 15 -6.46 -18.75 21.16
C GLN A 15 -7.15 -18.61 22.51
N GLN A 16 -6.90 -19.58 23.39
CA GLN A 16 -7.31 -19.58 24.78
C GLN A 16 -6.55 -18.48 25.54
N VAL A 17 -7.30 -17.52 26.08
CA VAL A 17 -6.79 -16.52 27.03
C VAL A 17 -6.64 -17.18 28.39
N VAL A 18 -5.41 -17.39 28.84
CA VAL A 18 -5.13 -17.82 30.21
C VAL A 18 -4.95 -16.58 31.07
N VAL A 19 -5.92 -16.35 31.97
CA VAL A 19 -5.85 -15.33 33.02
C VAL A 19 -5.06 -15.93 34.19
N ALA A 20 -3.93 -15.32 34.53
CA ALA A 20 -3.22 -15.61 35.78
C ALA A 20 -3.27 -14.39 36.69
N ALA A 21 -3.78 -14.61 37.90
CA ALA A 21 -3.97 -13.61 38.95
C ALA A 21 -2.76 -13.54 39.89
N GLY A 22 -2.47 -12.32 40.37
CA GLY A 22 -2.10 -12.05 41.77
C GLY A 22 -0.65 -12.24 42.21
N GLY A 23 -0.01 -11.14 42.61
CA GLY A 23 1.19 -11.14 43.44
C GLY A 23 1.65 -9.73 43.80
N ILE A 24 1.33 -9.27 45.02
CA ILE A 24 1.74 -7.99 45.63
C ILE A 24 3.00 -8.22 46.46
N VAL A 25 4.05 -7.38 46.33
CA VAL A 25 5.01 -7.01 47.41
C VAL A 25 5.62 -5.61 47.10
N PRO A 26 5.91 -4.73 48.10
CA PRO A 26 6.06 -3.28 47.89
C PRO A 26 7.50 -2.72 47.96
N GLY A 27 7.68 -1.54 47.34
CA GLY A 27 8.40 -0.37 47.85
C GLY A 27 9.95 -0.32 47.83
N SER A 28 10.51 0.65 47.09
CA SER A 28 11.59 1.51 47.59
C SER A 28 11.73 2.81 46.77
N VAL A 29 12.22 3.85 47.44
CA VAL A 29 12.34 5.25 47.02
C VAL A 29 13.80 5.55 46.68
N GLY A 30 14.02 6.40 45.66
CA GLY A 30 15.14 7.36 45.66
C GLY A 30 16.24 7.16 44.62
N GLY A 31 16.60 8.25 43.93
CA GLY A 31 17.88 8.39 43.24
C GLY A 31 17.78 9.05 41.87
N GLY A 32 17.93 10.37 41.82
CA GLY A 32 18.14 11.09 40.57
C GLY A 32 19.47 10.68 39.93
N ALA A 33 19.46 10.46 38.61
CA ALA A 33 20.66 10.25 37.82
C ALA A 33 20.62 11.20 36.62
N THR A 34 21.57 12.13 36.61
CA THR A 34 21.97 12.91 35.43
C THR A 34 22.44 11.94 34.36
N GLY A 35 21.63 11.75 33.32
CA GLY A 35 21.97 10.89 32.19
C GLY A 35 23.10 11.49 31.36
N ALA A 36 24.28 10.88 31.43
CA ALA A 36 25.33 11.08 30.45
C ALA A 36 24.89 10.42 29.14
N LEU A 37 24.82 11.21 28.07
CA LEU A 37 24.57 10.69 26.71
C LEU A 37 25.76 9.82 26.30
N ASN A 38 25.52 8.55 25.95
CA ASN A 38 26.57 7.63 25.52
C ASN A 38 27.10 8.02 24.13
N GLY A 39 28.41 7.86 23.89
CA GLY A 39 29.05 8.23 22.63
C GLY A 39 28.43 7.57 21.38
N THR A 40 27.87 6.37 21.50
CA THR A 40 27.13 5.68 20.43
C THR A 40 25.84 6.40 20.03
N ASP A 41 25.15 7.02 21.00
CA ASP A 41 23.93 7.79 20.75
C ASP A 41 24.27 9.12 20.05
N ILE A 42 25.43 9.69 20.37
CA ILE A 42 25.94 10.91 19.71
C ILE A 42 26.37 10.64 18.25
N PHE A 43 27.03 9.50 17.98
CA PHE A 43 27.38 9.11 16.60
C PHE A 43 26.15 8.75 15.76
N SER A 44 25.15 8.09 16.34
CA SER A 44 23.90 7.75 15.65
C SER A 44 23.05 9.00 15.33
N THR A 45 22.95 9.94 16.28
CA THR A 45 22.24 11.21 16.08
C THR A 45 22.94 12.14 15.08
N THR A 46 24.27 12.20 15.08
CA THR A 46 25.00 13.02 14.09
C THR A 46 24.90 12.45 12.67
N ALA A 47 24.96 11.13 12.51
CA ALA A 47 24.74 10.47 11.21
C ALA A 47 23.31 10.65 10.70
N SER A 48 22.29 10.60 11.57
CA SER A 48 20.89 10.83 11.17
C SER A 48 20.63 12.29 10.78
N MET A 49 21.24 13.26 11.50
CA MET A 49 21.14 14.69 11.16
C MET A 49 21.82 15.02 9.82
N ASP A 50 22.95 14.37 9.50
CA ASP A 50 23.62 14.53 8.20
C ASP A 50 22.78 13.93 7.05
N ALA A 51 22.15 12.78 7.27
CA ALA A 51 21.25 12.16 6.28
C ALA A 51 20.03 13.04 5.98
N ASP A 52 19.38 13.60 7.01
CA ASP A 52 18.22 14.49 6.85
C ASP A 52 18.57 15.77 6.04
N ALA A 53 19.65 16.45 6.41
CA ALA A 53 20.12 17.63 5.69
C ALA A 53 20.45 17.32 4.21
N LYS A 54 21.04 16.15 3.95
CA LYS A 54 21.27 15.65 2.59
C LYS A 54 19.97 15.42 1.83
N LEU A 55 19.00 14.73 2.43
CA LEU A 55 17.70 14.47 1.80
C LEU A 55 16.98 15.78 1.46
N ARG A 56 16.95 16.74 2.38
CA ARG A 56 16.37 18.05 2.14
C ARG A 56 16.99 18.77 0.93
N SER A 57 18.31 18.70 0.80
CA SER A 57 19.04 19.29 -0.34
C SER A 57 18.80 18.53 -1.65
N LEU A 58 18.81 17.19 -1.60
CA LEU A 58 18.73 16.33 -2.78
C LEU A 58 17.33 16.29 -3.40
N LEU A 59 16.27 16.26 -2.59
CA LEU A 59 14.91 16.03 -3.08
C LEU A 59 14.25 17.30 -3.61
N ASN A 60 14.65 18.47 -3.12
CA ASN A 60 14.05 19.77 -3.45
C ASN A 60 12.50 19.70 -3.45
N CYS A 61 11.93 19.00 -2.48
CA CYS A 61 10.50 18.81 -2.36
C CYS A 61 9.85 19.97 -1.59
N HIS A 62 8.54 20.11 -1.75
CA HIS A 62 7.76 21.12 -1.04
C HIS A 62 6.75 20.44 -0.12
N ASP A 63 6.62 20.98 1.08
CA ASP A 63 5.59 20.57 2.02
C ASP A 63 4.20 20.89 1.44
N ARG A 64 3.22 20.08 1.83
CA ARG A 64 1.86 20.12 1.26
C ARG A 64 0.85 20.41 2.35
N ASP A 65 -0.23 21.10 1.98
CA ASP A 65 -1.35 21.38 2.88
C ASP A 65 -2.03 20.08 3.32
N TYR A 66 -2.29 19.99 4.62
CA TYR A 66 -2.92 18.83 5.25
C TYR A 66 -4.37 19.10 5.68
N GLU A 67 -5.05 19.95 4.91
CA GLU A 67 -6.40 20.40 5.21
C GLU A 67 -7.46 19.40 4.72
N PRO A 68 -8.56 19.21 5.48
CA PRO A 68 -9.74 18.50 5.02
C PRO A 68 -10.33 19.14 3.76
N TYR A 69 -10.71 18.31 2.80
CA TYR A 69 -11.31 18.77 1.55
C TYR A 69 -12.49 17.87 1.15
N ILE A 70 -13.59 18.49 0.73
CA ILE A 70 -14.74 17.79 0.13
C ILE A 70 -14.97 18.39 -1.25
N GLY A 71 -14.94 17.56 -2.29
CA GLY A 71 -15.24 18.01 -3.63
C GLY A 71 -15.43 16.89 -4.63
N GLN A 72 -15.67 17.27 -5.88
CA GLN A 72 -15.91 16.33 -6.97
C GLN A 72 -14.61 15.95 -7.68
N ARG A 73 -14.54 14.70 -8.14
CA ARG A 73 -13.49 14.14 -8.98
C ARG A 73 -14.13 13.24 -10.03
N GLY A 74 -14.32 13.76 -11.24
CA GLY A 74 -15.12 13.08 -12.26
C GLY A 74 -16.52 12.75 -11.73
N ASP A 75 -16.91 11.47 -11.80
CA ASP A 75 -18.20 10.96 -11.32
C ASP A 75 -18.26 10.65 -9.81
N PHE A 76 -17.26 11.10 -9.04
CA PHE A 76 -17.11 10.78 -7.61
C PHE A 76 -17.12 12.01 -6.72
N TRP A 77 -17.69 11.84 -5.52
CA TRP A 77 -17.42 12.71 -4.39
C TRP A 77 -16.24 12.17 -3.60
N VAL A 78 -15.33 13.05 -3.23
CA VAL A 78 -14.10 12.73 -2.50
C VAL A 78 -14.03 13.60 -1.25
N MET A 79 -13.87 12.93 -0.10
CA MET A 79 -13.52 13.52 1.18
C MET A 79 -12.06 13.19 1.47
N ARG A 80 -11.17 14.13 1.14
CA ARG A 80 -9.73 14.03 1.38
C ARG A 80 -9.41 14.54 2.79
N ASN A 81 -8.40 13.95 3.42
CA ASN A 81 -8.01 14.20 4.81
C ASN A 81 -9.22 14.19 5.78
N TYR A 82 -10.14 13.23 5.60
CA TYR A 82 -11.43 13.22 6.28
C TYR A 82 -11.30 12.82 7.75
N ILE A 83 -10.46 11.82 8.04
CA ILE A 83 -9.99 11.52 9.40
C ILE A 83 -8.46 11.51 9.33
N ARG A 84 -7.82 12.49 9.97
CA ARG A 84 -6.37 12.71 9.89
C ARG A 84 -5.61 11.85 10.90
N ALA A 85 -4.42 11.43 10.49
CA ALA A 85 -3.39 10.90 11.39
C ALA A 85 -2.91 11.99 12.36
N GLU A 86 -2.40 11.54 13.51
CA GLU A 86 -1.93 12.36 14.65
C GLU A 86 -0.39 12.48 14.67
N HIS A 87 0.30 12.32 13.54
CA HIS A 87 1.76 12.44 13.45
C HIS A 87 2.30 13.88 13.64
N GLY A 88 1.43 14.90 13.73
CA GLY A 88 1.85 16.30 13.82
C GLY A 88 2.34 16.86 12.47
N ASP A 89 3.27 17.81 12.51
CA ASP A 89 3.91 18.34 11.30
C ASP A 89 4.75 17.26 10.64
N LEU A 90 4.61 17.11 9.32
CA LEU A 90 5.37 16.15 8.52
C LEU A 90 5.95 16.84 7.29
N ARG A 91 7.28 16.86 7.18
CA ARG A 91 7.96 17.45 6.02
C ARG A 91 8.05 16.44 4.88
N CYS A 92 8.11 16.97 3.66
CA CYS A 92 8.08 16.14 2.47
C CYS A 92 9.25 15.13 2.34
N HIS A 93 10.40 15.38 2.98
CA HIS A 93 11.61 14.56 2.87
C HIS A 93 11.83 13.57 4.02
N GLU A 94 11.07 13.69 5.11
CA GLU A 94 11.34 12.96 6.37
C GLU A 94 10.97 11.47 6.30
N THR A 95 10.03 11.09 5.44
CA THR A 95 9.52 9.71 5.38
C THR A 95 8.90 9.38 4.03
N ILE A 96 8.33 8.19 3.93
CA ILE A 96 7.62 7.67 2.76
C ILE A 96 6.17 7.42 3.18
N THR A 97 5.20 7.78 2.35
CA THR A 97 3.79 7.45 2.59
C THR A 97 3.42 6.18 1.84
N TYR A 98 2.85 5.19 2.53
CA TYR A 98 2.17 4.07 1.88
C TYR A 98 0.80 4.54 1.40
N THR A 99 0.59 4.61 0.10
CA THR A 99 -0.69 5.07 -0.47
C THR A 99 -1.49 3.85 -0.92
N THR A 100 -2.66 3.66 -0.34
CA THR A 100 -3.47 2.47 -0.59
C THR A 100 -4.96 2.78 -0.63
N HIS A 101 -5.73 1.78 -1.03
CA HIS A 101 -7.16 1.89 -1.22
C HIS A 101 -7.84 0.58 -0.85
N ALA A 102 -9.06 0.69 -0.34
CA ALA A 102 -9.85 -0.47 0.07
C ALA A 102 -11.34 -0.14 0.07
N ASP A 103 -12.16 -1.14 0.35
CA ASP A 103 -13.40 -0.93 1.08
C ASP A 103 -13.21 -1.40 2.53
N TYR A 104 -14.23 -1.22 3.36
CA TYR A 104 -14.09 -1.54 4.77
C TYR A 104 -13.83 -3.02 5.06
N THR A 105 -14.16 -3.97 4.15
CA THR A 105 -13.98 -5.41 4.42
C THR A 105 -12.53 -5.89 4.33
N PHE A 106 -11.62 -5.03 3.88
CA PHE A 106 -10.18 -5.32 3.80
C PHE A 106 -9.38 -4.69 4.95
N LEU A 107 -10.06 -4.07 5.93
CA LEU A 107 -9.39 -3.38 7.02
C LEU A 107 -8.75 -4.31 8.05
N ASP A 108 -8.96 -5.63 7.95
CA ASP A 108 -8.19 -6.63 8.68
C ASP A 108 -6.70 -6.63 8.33
N ASN A 109 -6.33 -6.09 7.16
CA ASN A 109 -4.94 -5.97 6.72
C ASN A 109 -4.22 -4.72 7.28
N LEU A 110 -4.96 -3.77 7.88
CA LEU A 110 -4.37 -2.47 8.26
C LEU A 110 -3.35 -2.60 9.40
N VAL A 111 -3.67 -3.37 10.44
CA VAL A 111 -2.76 -3.54 11.58
C VAL A 111 -1.47 -4.27 11.19
N PRO A 112 -1.52 -5.45 10.52
CA PRO A 112 -0.32 -6.12 10.04
C PRO A 112 0.55 -5.26 9.11
N LEU A 113 -0.10 -4.42 8.28
CA LEU A 113 0.61 -3.45 7.44
C LEU A 113 1.35 -2.40 8.29
N LEU A 114 0.68 -1.81 9.28
CA LEU A 114 1.25 -0.76 10.13
C LEU A 114 2.42 -1.24 10.98
N GLU A 115 2.33 -2.43 11.56
CA GLU A 115 3.41 -3.02 12.36
C GLU A 115 4.71 -3.18 11.56
N ARG A 116 4.59 -3.44 10.25
CA ARG A 116 5.73 -3.63 9.35
C ARG A 116 6.20 -2.34 8.70
N TRP A 117 5.25 -1.49 8.32
CA TRP A 117 5.54 -0.24 7.61
C TRP A 117 6.07 0.85 8.54
N ASN A 118 5.47 1.02 9.72
CA ASN A 118 5.85 1.98 10.78
C ASN A 118 6.15 3.39 10.25
N ALA A 119 5.29 3.87 9.36
CA ALA A 119 5.36 5.18 8.71
C ALA A 119 3.96 5.59 8.20
N PRO A 120 3.76 6.82 7.71
CA PRO A 120 2.44 7.30 7.29
C PRO A 120 1.77 6.42 6.23
N VAL A 121 0.46 6.28 6.36
CA VAL A 121 -0.43 5.59 5.42
C VAL A 121 -1.54 6.54 4.99
N SER A 122 -1.65 6.77 3.69
CA SER A 122 -2.81 7.43 3.08
C SER A 122 -3.75 6.37 2.51
N LEU A 123 -4.95 6.25 3.09
CA LEU A 123 -5.89 5.18 2.78
C LEU A 123 -7.21 5.73 2.23
N ALA A 124 -7.49 5.46 0.95
CA ALA A 124 -8.75 5.82 0.31
C ALA A 124 -9.79 4.69 0.38
N LEU A 125 -10.91 4.93 1.06
CA LEU A 125 -11.98 3.97 1.27
C LEU A 125 -13.17 4.23 0.36
N HIS A 126 -13.53 3.24 -0.47
CA HIS A 126 -14.73 3.27 -1.29
C HIS A 126 -15.94 2.89 -0.45
N ALA A 127 -16.85 3.85 -0.23
CA ALA A 127 -17.95 3.66 0.71
C ALA A 127 -19.31 4.17 0.16
N PRO A 128 -19.84 3.56 -0.92
CA PRO A 128 -21.09 3.98 -1.54
C PRO A 128 -22.32 3.62 -0.71
N GLY A 129 -23.33 4.49 -0.72
CA GLY A 129 -24.64 4.22 -0.14
C GLY A 129 -24.57 3.76 1.31
N THR A 130 -25.04 2.53 1.58
CA THR A 130 -25.06 1.98 2.96
C THR A 130 -23.72 1.42 3.42
N ASP A 131 -22.69 1.33 2.56
CA ASP A 131 -21.34 0.91 2.98
C ASP A 131 -20.62 2.02 3.79
N PHE A 132 -21.12 3.26 3.75
CA PHE A 132 -20.55 4.41 4.47
C PHE A 132 -20.52 4.25 5.99
N VAL A 133 -21.65 3.85 6.61
CA VAL A 133 -21.72 3.72 8.07
C VAL A 133 -20.80 2.61 8.60
N PRO A 134 -20.79 1.38 8.03
CA PRO A 134 -19.81 0.37 8.39
C PRO A 134 -18.36 0.83 8.22
N THR A 135 -18.07 1.61 7.17
CA THR A 135 -16.74 2.18 6.94
C THR A 135 -16.31 3.11 8.07
N ILE A 136 -17.16 4.06 8.47
CA ILE A 136 -16.88 4.95 9.61
C ILE A 136 -16.71 4.16 10.91
N ASN A 137 -17.60 3.20 11.15
CA ASN A 137 -17.53 2.37 12.35
C ASN A 137 -16.26 1.52 12.40
N SER A 138 -15.79 0.99 11.26
CA SER A 138 -14.51 0.28 11.18
C SER A 138 -13.34 1.18 11.53
N ILE A 139 -13.32 2.42 11.02
CA ILE A 139 -12.26 3.39 11.33
C ILE A 139 -12.25 3.69 12.84
N LYS A 140 -13.41 3.94 13.45
CA LYS A 140 -13.50 4.20 14.89
C LYS A 140 -13.06 2.98 15.71
N TYR A 141 -13.53 1.78 15.36
CA TYR A 141 -13.11 0.55 16.04
C TYR A 141 -11.58 0.38 16.00
N LEU A 142 -10.94 0.59 14.84
CA LEU A 142 -9.48 0.50 14.67
C LEU A 142 -8.72 1.59 15.44
N ARG A 143 -9.37 2.72 15.71
CA ARG A 143 -8.77 3.85 16.45
C ARG A 143 -9.04 3.81 17.95
N ASP A 144 -10.00 3.02 18.42
CA ASP A 144 -10.47 3.06 19.80
C ASP A 144 -10.32 1.72 20.54
N CYS A 145 -10.47 0.58 19.86
CA CYS A 145 -10.83 -0.69 20.50
C CYS A 145 -9.75 -1.77 20.51
N ILE A 146 -8.68 -1.61 19.72
CA ILE A 146 -7.62 -2.62 19.60
C ILE A 146 -6.31 -2.15 20.26
N PRO A 147 -5.42 -3.06 20.71
CA PRO A 147 -4.13 -2.68 21.32
C PRO A 147 -3.28 -1.76 20.41
N GLU A 148 -3.31 -2.01 19.10
CA GLU A 148 -2.56 -1.28 18.08
C GLU A 148 -3.24 0.01 17.63
N SER A 149 -4.32 0.43 18.30
CA SER A 149 -5.07 1.65 17.93
C SER A 149 -4.18 2.89 17.88
N HIS A 150 -3.12 2.92 18.69
CA HIS A 150 -2.13 4.01 18.68
C HIS A 150 -1.40 4.11 17.32
N LEU A 151 -1.07 2.99 16.67
CA LEU A 151 -0.47 2.99 15.33
C LEU A 151 -1.45 3.56 14.30
N VAL A 152 -2.73 3.18 14.39
CA VAL A 152 -3.77 3.67 13.48
C VAL A 152 -3.94 5.18 13.63
N ARG A 153 -4.02 5.67 14.88
CA ARG A 153 -4.13 7.10 15.17
C ARG A 153 -2.90 7.87 14.70
N GLN A 154 -1.71 7.35 14.96
CA GLN A 154 -0.45 8.01 14.63
C GLN A 154 -0.18 8.08 13.13
N PHE A 155 -0.46 7.01 12.38
CA PHE A 155 0.05 6.88 11.01
C PHE A 155 -1.01 6.96 9.91
N VAL A 156 -2.30 6.73 10.20
CA VAL A 156 -3.30 6.55 9.13
C VAL A 156 -4.17 7.77 8.92
N THR A 157 -4.13 8.28 7.69
CA THR A 157 -5.04 9.29 7.18
C THR A 157 -6.07 8.64 6.28
N PHE A 158 -7.34 8.76 6.65
CA PHE A 158 -8.44 8.18 5.90
C PHE A 158 -9.06 9.20 4.96
N HIS A 159 -9.27 8.75 3.72
CA HIS A 159 -10.05 9.44 2.70
C HIS A 159 -11.26 8.58 2.37
N ILE A 160 -12.38 9.21 2.04
CA ILE A 160 -13.60 8.47 1.68
C ILE A 160 -14.07 8.95 0.32
N TYR A 161 -14.51 8.01 -0.52
CA TYR A 161 -15.07 8.35 -1.82
C TYR A 161 -16.21 7.42 -2.22
N PHE A 162 -17.11 7.94 -3.03
CA PHE A 162 -18.23 7.20 -3.62
C PHE A 162 -18.76 7.93 -4.85
N SER A 163 -19.42 7.20 -5.75
CA SER A 163 -20.01 7.80 -6.94
C SER A 163 -21.12 8.80 -6.58
N SER A 164 -21.24 9.88 -7.36
CA SER A 164 -22.32 10.87 -7.27
C SER A 164 -23.72 10.27 -7.47
N LYS A 165 -23.82 9.05 -8.02
CA LYS A 165 -25.09 8.30 -8.16
C LYS A 165 -25.42 7.43 -6.94
N HIS A 166 -24.49 7.30 -5.99
CA HIS A 166 -24.59 6.40 -4.84
C HIS A 166 -24.20 7.10 -3.53
N ILE A 167 -24.71 8.33 -3.36
CA ILE A 167 -24.43 9.17 -2.19
C ILE A 167 -25.08 8.55 -0.93
N PRO A 168 -24.34 8.45 0.19
CA PRO A 168 -24.89 8.04 1.49
C PRO A 168 -25.99 9.01 1.96
N LYS A 169 -26.97 8.50 2.72
CA LYS A 169 -28.08 9.34 3.24
C LYS A 169 -27.61 10.44 4.18
N LEU A 170 -26.50 10.22 4.88
CA LEU A 170 -25.90 11.16 5.81
C LEU A 170 -24.38 11.05 5.72
N VAL A 171 -23.72 12.19 5.59
CA VAL A 171 -22.26 12.34 5.64
C VAL A 171 -21.94 13.36 6.72
N PRO A 172 -21.43 12.94 7.90
CA PRO A 172 -21.01 13.86 8.95
C PRO A 172 -19.93 14.83 8.45
N LYS A 173 -19.76 15.96 9.15
CA LYS A 173 -18.59 16.81 8.90
C LYS A 173 -17.34 16.13 9.46
N HIS A 174 -16.20 16.37 8.81
CA HIS A 174 -14.91 15.79 9.20
C HIS A 174 -14.56 16.06 10.68
N ASN A 175 -14.89 17.24 11.20
CA ASN A 175 -14.64 17.63 12.59
C ASN A 175 -15.63 17.08 13.61
N GLN A 176 -16.68 16.37 13.17
CA GLN A 176 -17.71 15.77 14.03
C GLN A 176 -17.71 14.24 13.94
N VAL A 177 -17.02 13.68 12.95
CA VAL A 177 -17.09 12.24 12.67
C VAL A 177 -16.61 11.40 13.85
N LEU A 178 -15.66 11.89 14.64
CA LEU A 178 -15.07 11.22 15.80
C LEU A 178 -15.71 11.59 17.15
N ASP A 179 -16.68 12.53 17.20
CA ASP A 179 -17.27 13.01 18.47
C ASP A 179 -17.90 11.88 19.31
N THR A 180 -18.44 10.88 18.63
CA THR A 180 -18.97 9.66 19.27
C THR A 180 -17.98 8.52 19.08
N PRO A 181 -17.34 8.01 20.16
CA PRO A 181 -16.43 6.87 20.06
C PRO A 181 -17.17 5.59 19.67
N TYR A 182 -16.44 4.58 19.19
CA TYR A 182 -17.05 3.27 18.98
C TYR A 182 -17.28 2.54 20.29
N ASN A 183 -18.42 1.84 20.43
CA ASN A 183 -18.62 0.95 21.55
C ASN A 183 -17.86 -0.37 21.30
N CYS A 184 -16.72 -0.53 21.97
CA CYS A 184 -15.81 -1.67 21.80
C CYS A 184 -16.38 -3.02 22.25
N SER A 185 -17.56 -3.06 22.89
CA SER A 185 -18.28 -4.30 23.16
C SER A 185 -19.12 -4.79 21.97
N LEU A 186 -19.27 -3.98 20.92
CA LEU A 186 -19.96 -4.38 19.69
C LEU A 186 -19.06 -5.21 18.77
N ALA A 187 -19.68 -5.94 17.85
CA ALA A 187 -18.97 -6.72 16.85
C ALA A 187 -18.04 -5.85 15.98
N ILE A 188 -16.97 -6.46 15.49
CA ILE A 188 -15.98 -5.84 14.60
C ILE A 188 -16.64 -5.55 13.23
N PRO A 189 -16.77 -4.28 12.80
CA PRO A 189 -17.60 -3.96 11.63
C PRO A 189 -17.08 -4.50 10.30
N TYR A 190 -15.76 -4.69 10.17
CA TYR A 190 -15.10 -5.16 8.95
C TYR A 190 -14.89 -6.68 8.89
N PHE A 191 -15.13 -7.39 9.99
CA PHE A 191 -14.83 -8.81 10.09
C PHE A 191 -16.02 -9.68 9.67
N ASN A 192 -15.78 -10.79 8.98
CA ASN A 192 -16.80 -11.74 8.53
C ASN A 192 -17.99 -11.13 7.77
N VAL A 193 -17.74 -10.08 7.00
CA VAL A 193 -18.75 -9.42 6.18
C VAL A 193 -19.02 -10.24 4.92
N SER A 194 -20.27 -10.65 4.70
CA SER A 194 -20.63 -11.35 3.47
C SER A 194 -20.69 -10.36 2.31
N ALA A 195 -20.08 -10.68 1.16
CA ALA A 195 -20.10 -9.74 0.03
C ALA A 195 -21.52 -9.44 -0.46
N ALA A 196 -22.51 -10.31 -0.22
CA ALA A 196 -23.92 -10.04 -0.55
C ALA A 196 -24.55 -8.91 0.29
N GLN A 197 -23.98 -8.60 1.47
CA GLN A 197 -24.43 -7.51 2.33
C GLN A 197 -23.94 -6.14 1.85
N LEU A 198 -22.86 -6.11 1.06
CA LEU A 198 -22.26 -4.87 0.59
C LEU A 198 -23.18 -4.16 -0.40
N TYR A 199 -23.36 -2.86 -0.20
CA TYR A 199 -24.12 -1.99 -1.10
C TYR A 199 -23.57 -2.07 -2.52
N LYS A 200 -22.24 -2.04 -2.68
CA LYS A 200 -21.60 -2.18 -4.00
C LYS A 200 -22.06 -3.46 -4.72
N THR A 201 -22.20 -4.58 -4.00
CA THR A 201 -22.62 -5.87 -4.58
C THR A 201 -24.10 -5.85 -4.92
N GLN A 202 -24.94 -5.37 -4.00
CA GLN A 202 -26.39 -5.27 -4.19
C GLN A 202 -26.75 -4.39 -5.38
N LYS A 203 -25.99 -3.31 -5.60
CA LYS A 203 -26.14 -2.40 -6.73
C LYS A 203 -25.30 -2.77 -7.96
N LYS A 204 -24.56 -3.88 -7.91
CA LYS A 204 -23.71 -4.39 -9.02
C LYS A 204 -22.69 -3.34 -9.51
N LEU A 205 -22.14 -2.56 -8.58
CA LEU A 205 -21.12 -1.55 -8.87
C LEU A 205 -19.77 -2.23 -9.10
N LEU A 206 -19.00 -1.68 -10.03
CA LEU A 206 -17.59 -2.02 -10.20
C LEU A 206 -16.76 -1.25 -9.17
N TYR A 207 -15.67 -1.86 -8.70
CA TYR A 207 -14.77 -1.21 -7.76
C TYR A 207 -13.85 -0.21 -8.49
N PRO A 208 -13.94 1.12 -8.21
CA PRO A 208 -13.19 2.16 -8.91
C PRO A 208 -11.76 2.27 -8.35
N VAL A 209 -10.99 1.22 -8.58
CA VAL A 209 -9.68 0.98 -7.95
C VAL A 209 -8.69 2.12 -8.17
N ASN A 210 -8.63 2.66 -9.39
CA ASN A 210 -7.68 3.71 -9.76
C ASN A 210 -8.05 5.10 -9.23
N VAL A 211 -9.35 5.34 -9.01
CA VAL A 211 -9.81 6.55 -8.29
C VAL A 211 -9.27 6.53 -6.87
N GLY A 212 -9.39 5.40 -6.17
CA GLY A 212 -8.82 5.22 -4.82
C GLY A 212 -7.31 5.41 -4.80
N ARG A 213 -6.57 4.78 -5.73
CA ARG A 213 -5.11 4.94 -5.84
C ARG A 213 -4.70 6.40 -5.99
N ASN A 214 -5.35 7.12 -6.91
CA ASN A 214 -5.01 8.51 -7.18
C ASN A 214 -5.43 9.43 -6.02
N ILE A 215 -6.54 9.18 -5.33
CA ILE A 215 -6.94 9.96 -4.14
C ILE A 215 -5.88 9.83 -3.03
N ALA A 216 -5.48 8.60 -2.71
CA ALA A 216 -4.47 8.37 -1.68
C ALA A 216 -3.12 8.98 -2.08
N ARG A 217 -2.73 8.80 -3.34
CA ARG A 217 -1.53 9.43 -3.89
C ARG A 217 -1.57 10.94 -3.82
N ASP A 218 -2.66 11.59 -4.26
CA ASP A 218 -2.74 13.05 -4.31
C ASP A 218 -2.80 13.69 -2.92
N ALA A 219 -3.25 12.94 -1.91
CA ALA A 219 -3.36 13.38 -0.52
C ALA A 219 -2.08 13.21 0.30
N ALA A 220 -1.16 12.36 -0.15
CA ALA A 220 0.10 12.14 0.55
C ALA A 220 0.93 13.44 0.61
N MET A 221 1.61 13.63 1.74
CA MET A 221 2.43 14.80 2.03
C MET A 221 3.91 14.60 1.70
N THR A 222 4.36 13.34 1.62
CA THR A 222 5.76 12.98 1.41
C THR A 222 6.16 12.99 -0.06
N HIS A 223 7.43 13.24 -0.32
CA HIS A 223 8.00 13.21 -1.67
C HIS A 223 7.92 11.80 -2.29
N PHE A 224 8.35 10.79 -1.50
CA PHE A 224 8.30 9.39 -1.92
C PHE A 224 7.01 8.73 -1.45
N LEU A 225 6.49 7.85 -2.31
CA LEU A 225 5.20 7.17 -2.14
C LEU A 225 5.35 5.70 -2.51
N LEU A 226 4.79 4.81 -1.71
CA LEU A 226 4.61 3.40 -2.07
C LEU A 226 3.14 3.17 -2.44
N ALA A 227 2.82 3.22 -3.74
CA ALA A 227 1.48 2.96 -4.25
C ALA A 227 1.21 1.46 -4.33
N SER A 228 0.45 0.92 -3.37
CA SER A 228 0.34 -0.52 -3.17
C SER A 228 -1.05 -0.93 -2.65
N ASP A 229 -1.41 -2.19 -2.91
CA ASP A 229 -2.66 -2.79 -2.46
C ASP A 229 -2.56 -3.12 -0.95
N ILE A 230 -3.62 -2.90 -0.16
CA ILE A 230 -3.58 -2.99 1.32
C ILE A 230 -3.16 -4.38 1.85
N GLU A 231 -3.31 -5.42 1.02
CA GLU A 231 -2.91 -6.80 1.31
C GLU A 231 -1.43 -7.10 0.96
N LEU A 232 -0.61 -6.09 0.65
CA LEU A 232 0.82 -6.25 0.36
C LEU A 232 1.70 -5.66 1.48
N TYR A 233 2.32 -6.52 2.26
CA TYR A 233 3.11 -6.16 3.43
C TYR A 233 4.59 -5.99 3.08
N PRO A 234 5.20 -4.81 3.32
CA PRO A 234 6.63 -4.64 3.13
C PRO A 234 7.44 -5.37 4.21
N ASN A 235 8.70 -5.68 3.90
CA ASN A 235 9.64 -6.09 4.92
C ASN A 235 9.95 -4.92 5.88
N PRO A 236 10.07 -5.16 7.21
CA PRO A 236 10.31 -4.09 8.19
C PRO A 236 11.59 -3.30 7.93
N GLY A 237 11.57 -2.01 8.29
CA GLY A 237 12.72 -1.11 8.16
C GLY A 237 12.95 -0.56 6.75
N LEU A 238 12.11 -0.91 5.77
CA LEU A 238 12.25 -0.48 4.38
C LEU A 238 12.31 1.05 4.23
N VAL A 239 11.50 1.80 4.97
CA VAL A 239 11.46 3.27 4.92
C VAL A 239 12.82 3.88 5.25
N HIS A 240 13.38 3.47 6.39
CA HIS A 240 14.66 3.97 6.88
C HIS A 240 15.80 3.63 5.90
N LYS A 241 15.95 2.35 5.55
CA LYS A 241 16.99 1.89 4.63
C LYS A 241 16.88 2.54 3.25
N PHE A 242 15.65 2.79 2.77
CA PHE A 242 15.43 3.49 1.51
C PHE A 242 15.91 4.93 1.56
N LEU A 243 15.55 5.69 2.60
CA LEU A 243 15.98 7.08 2.74
C LEU A 243 17.49 7.19 2.92
N GLU A 244 18.14 6.27 3.64
CA GLU A 244 19.60 6.21 3.70
C GLU A 244 20.24 5.95 2.34
N MET A 245 19.68 5.02 1.55
CA MET A 245 20.13 4.78 0.17
C MET A 245 20.03 6.04 -0.69
N ILE A 246 18.94 6.80 -0.56
CA ILE A 246 18.78 8.07 -1.28
C ILE A 246 19.79 9.13 -0.78
N ALA A 247 20.01 9.23 0.54
CA ALA A 247 20.94 10.18 1.13
C ALA A 247 22.40 9.91 0.74
N ARG A 248 22.78 8.64 0.57
CA ARG A 248 24.11 8.25 0.02
C ARG A 248 24.30 8.74 -1.41
N ASN A 249 23.23 8.85 -2.19
CA ASN A 249 23.21 9.38 -3.55
C ASN A 249 24.31 8.83 -4.48
N GLU A 250 24.51 7.51 -4.43
CA GLU A 250 25.49 6.78 -5.25
C GLU A 250 25.32 7.09 -6.75
N PRO A 251 26.37 6.95 -7.59
CA PRO A 251 26.31 7.30 -9.02
C PRO A 251 25.16 6.66 -9.80
N VAL A 252 24.71 5.46 -9.37
CA VAL A 252 23.55 4.77 -9.94
C VAL A 252 22.26 5.60 -9.82
N LEU A 253 22.14 6.45 -8.81
CA LEU A 253 21.04 7.39 -8.56
C LEU A 253 21.27 8.77 -9.22
N GLN A 254 22.34 8.98 -9.98
CA GLN A 254 22.59 10.27 -10.65
C GLN A 254 22.27 10.22 -12.15
N ARG A 255 21.58 9.15 -12.58
CA ARG A 255 21.15 8.95 -13.97
C ARG A 255 20.10 10.00 -14.37
N LYS A 256 20.13 10.39 -15.64
CA LYS A 256 19.27 11.46 -16.21
C LYS A 256 17.81 11.06 -16.35
N ASN A 257 17.52 9.78 -16.54
CA ASN A 257 16.17 9.29 -16.75
C ASN A 257 15.35 9.39 -15.46
N PRO A 258 14.04 9.65 -15.55
CA PRO A 258 13.16 9.48 -14.40
C PRO A 258 13.20 8.02 -13.93
N ARG A 259 12.89 7.78 -12.66
CA ARG A 259 13.02 6.45 -12.07
C ARG A 259 11.95 6.14 -11.05
N VAL A 260 11.71 4.85 -10.89
CA VAL A 260 10.94 4.26 -9.81
C VAL A 260 11.73 3.11 -9.20
N PHE A 261 11.33 2.67 -8.01
CA PHE A 261 12.02 1.62 -7.27
C PHE A 261 11.11 0.42 -7.01
N PRO A 262 11.01 -0.53 -7.97
CA PRO A 262 10.17 -1.70 -7.83
C PRO A 262 10.62 -2.64 -6.71
N LEU A 263 9.64 -3.22 -6.03
CA LEU A 263 9.81 -4.24 -5.02
C LEU A 263 9.32 -5.59 -5.56
N PRO A 264 10.16 -6.64 -5.58
CA PRO A 264 9.71 -8.00 -5.84
C PRO A 264 8.60 -8.42 -4.86
N ILE A 265 7.62 -9.18 -5.35
CA ILE A 265 6.44 -9.58 -4.58
C ILE A 265 6.41 -11.10 -4.46
N PHE A 266 6.03 -11.59 -3.27
CA PHE A 266 5.95 -13.01 -2.95
C PHE A 266 4.61 -13.36 -2.29
N GLU A 267 4.16 -14.60 -2.47
CA GLU A 267 3.06 -15.21 -1.73
C GLU A 267 3.64 -16.22 -0.76
N VAL A 268 3.18 -16.18 0.48
CA VAL A 268 3.62 -17.09 1.57
C VAL A 268 2.44 -17.97 1.96
N ASP A 269 2.69 -19.24 2.30
CA ASP A 269 1.67 -20.16 2.79
C ASP A 269 0.96 -19.62 4.04
N ASN A 270 -0.34 -19.90 4.16
CA ASN A 270 -1.18 -19.36 5.24
C ASN A 270 -0.73 -19.79 6.65
N ASN A 271 -0.04 -20.92 6.76
CA ASN A 271 0.48 -21.46 8.02
C ASN A 271 1.94 -21.05 8.29
N SER A 272 2.53 -20.24 7.42
CA SER A 272 3.91 -19.76 7.57
C SER A 272 3.94 -18.31 8.02
N PRO A 273 4.91 -17.92 8.86
CA PRO A 273 5.07 -16.52 9.22
C PRO A 273 5.46 -15.70 7.99
N VAL A 274 5.01 -14.45 7.95
CA VAL A 274 5.47 -13.49 6.94
C VAL A 274 6.96 -13.21 7.19
N PRO A 275 7.86 -13.43 6.22
CA PRO A 275 9.29 -13.23 6.41
C PRO A 275 9.60 -11.78 6.77
N ARG A 276 10.58 -11.60 7.65
CA ARG A 276 11.05 -10.29 8.12
C ARG A 276 12.15 -9.73 7.23
N ASP A 277 12.97 -10.61 6.68
CA ASP A 277 14.14 -10.26 5.90
C ASP A 277 14.30 -11.20 4.71
N LYS A 278 15.32 -10.93 3.88
CA LYS A 278 15.52 -11.69 2.65
C LYS A 278 16.02 -13.10 2.95
N ALA A 279 16.82 -13.29 3.99
CA ALA A 279 17.28 -14.61 4.43
C ALA A 279 16.10 -15.54 4.81
N GLU A 280 15.14 -15.05 5.60
CA GLU A 280 13.93 -15.80 5.94
C GLU A 280 13.07 -16.11 4.70
N LEU A 281 12.93 -15.14 3.79
CA LEU A 281 12.21 -15.34 2.53
C LEU A 281 12.88 -16.44 1.68
N GLN A 282 14.21 -16.45 1.58
CA GLN A 282 14.96 -17.48 0.87
C GLN A 282 14.72 -18.87 1.45
N GLU A 283 14.66 -18.99 2.78
CA GLU A 283 14.35 -20.25 3.45
C GLU A 283 12.92 -20.74 3.15
N LEU A 284 11.94 -19.83 3.14
CA LEU A 284 10.57 -20.15 2.75
C LEU A 284 10.47 -20.56 1.27
N LEU A 285 11.23 -19.91 0.38
CA LEU A 285 11.30 -20.29 -1.03
C LEU A 285 11.93 -21.69 -1.21
N ARG A 286 13.02 -21.98 -0.49
CA ARG A 286 13.72 -23.28 -0.53
C ARG A 286 12.86 -24.42 -0.02
N SER A 287 12.09 -24.18 1.04
CA SER A 287 11.15 -25.15 1.63
C SER A 287 9.80 -25.23 0.90
N GLY A 288 9.59 -24.44 -0.16
CA GLY A 288 8.35 -24.44 -0.94
C GLY A 288 7.15 -23.77 -0.25
N LYS A 289 7.39 -23.08 0.86
CA LYS A 289 6.39 -22.32 1.65
C LYS A 289 6.15 -20.90 1.14
N ALA A 290 6.99 -20.42 0.23
CA ALA A 290 6.78 -19.18 -0.50
C ALA A 290 6.92 -19.39 -2.01
N ILE A 291 6.28 -18.53 -2.79
CA ILE A 291 6.44 -18.48 -4.25
C ILE A 291 6.48 -17.03 -4.74
N PRO A 292 7.11 -16.76 -5.91
CA PRO A 292 6.91 -15.49 -6.61
C PRO A 292 5.42 -15.19 -6.83
N PHE A 293 5.05 -13.92 -6.69
CA PHE A 293 3.67 -13.46 -6.75
C PHE A 293 2.96 -13.90 -8.04
N HIS A 294 1.72 -14.36 -7.88
CA HIS A 294 0.89 -14.86 -8.98
C HIS A 294 1.54 -15.97 -9.82
N LYS A 295 2.56 -16.69 -9.33
CA LYS A 295 3.18 -17.81 -10.09
C LYS A 295 2.16 -18.88 -10.52
N ARG A 296 1.07 -19.07 -9.76
CA ARG A 296 -0.04 -19.99 -10.06
C ARG A 296 -1.25 -19.32 -10.76
N VAL A 297 -1.18 -18.01 -11.01
CA VAL A 297 -2.27 -17.21 -11.59
C VAL A 297 -1.87 -16.64 -12.95
N CYS A 298 -0.71 -15.96 -13.01
CA CYS A 298 -0.07 -15.45 -14.21
C CYS A 298 1.45 -15.35 -13.98
N SER A 299 2.19 -16.38 -14.38
CA SER A 299 3.64 -16.44 -14.16
C SER A 299 4.45 -15.35 -14.90
N SER A 300 3.89 -14.76 -15.96
CA SER A 300 4.53 -13.69 -16.74
C SER A 300 4.18 -12.28 -16.28
N CYS A 301 3.04 -12.04 -15.63
CA CYS A 301 2.53 -10.69 -15.32
C CYS A 301 3.40 -9.92 -14.31
N HIS A 302 3.96 -10.63 -13.32
CA HIS A 302 4.82 -10.03 -12.28
C HIS A 302 6.26 -10.55 -12.36
N GLY A 303 6.68 -11.02 -13.54
CA GLY A 303 8.07 -11.44 -13.76
C GLY A 303 9.02 -10.25 -13.63
N VAL A 304 9.75 -10.18 -12.52
CA VAL A 304 10.75 -9.14 -12.28
C VAL A 304 12.02 -9.45 -13.10
N PRO A 305 12.63 -8.45 -13.79
CA PRO A 305 13.93 -8.64 -14.40
C PRO A 305 14.95 -9.19 -13.40
N LYS A 306 15.70 -10.22 -13.81
CA LYS A 306 16.72 -10.87 -12.95
C LYS A 306 16.17 -11.48 -11.65
N SER A 307 14.90 -11.91 -11.63
CA SER A 307 14.27 -12.44 -10.41
C SER A 307 14.97 -13.65 -9.80
N LYS A 308 15.52 -14.55 -10.62
CA LYS A 308 16.24 -15.74 -10.12
C LYS A 308 17.54 -15.36 -9.44
N GLU A 309 18.28 -14.45 -10.07
CA GLU A 309 19.52 -13.90 -9.53
C GLU A 309 19.25 -13.07 -8.26
N TRP A 310 18.15 -12.31 -8.23
CA TRP A 310 17.73 -11.56 -7.04
C TRP A 310 17.45 -12.48 -5.85
N ILE A 311 16.70 -13.57 -6.09
CA ILE A 311 16.39 -14.58 -5.07
C ILE A 311 17.66 -15.29 -4.59
N ALA A 312 18.63 -15.53 -5.47
CA ALA A 312 19.87 -16.22 -5.12
C ALA A 312 20.90 -15.32 -4.43
N ALA A 313 20.82 -14.00 -4.61
CA ALA A 313 21.76 -13.06 -4.01
C ALA A 313 21.58 -13.00 -2.49
N ASN A 314 22.70 -13.04 -1.76
CA ASN A 314 22.71 -12.90 -0.31
C ASN A 314 22.14 -11.54 0.12
N GLU A 315 21.57 -11.50 1.31
CA GLU A 315 21.17 -10.25 1.95
C GLU A 315 22.40 -9.42 2.32
N THR A 316 22.27 -8.10 2.19
CA THR A 316 23.27 -7.12 2.62
C THR A 316 22.69 -6.23 3.72
N ASP A 317 23.55 -5.59 4.51
CA ASP A 317 23.10 -4.72 5.60
C ASP A 317 22.34 -3.50 5.05
N ASP A 318 22.93 -2.85 4.04
CA ASP A 318 22.38 -1.71 3.33
C ASP A 318 21.40 -2.09 2.22
N LEU A 319 20.49 -1.17 1.90
CA LEU A 319 19.66 -1.23 0.70
C LEU A 319 20.38 -0.60 -0.49
N GLY A 320 20.35 -1.27 -1.63
CA GLY A 320 20.97 -0.84 -2.87
C GLY A 320 20.13 -1.15 -4.11
N VAL A 321 20.63 -0.69 -5.26
CA VAL A 321 20.04 -1.02 -6.56
C VAL A 321 20.68 -2.30 -7.09
N PHE A 322 19.90 -3.38 -7.10
CA PHE A 322 20.33 -4.68 -7.62
C PHE A 322 20.43 -4.68 -9.14
N HIS A 323 19.41 -4.12 -9.81
CA HIS A 323 19.32 -4.12 -11.26
C HIS A 323 18.49 -2.94 -11.76
N ILE A 324 18.91 -2.36 -12.89
CA ILE A 324 18.13 -1.34 -13.60
C ILE A 324 17.44 -2.01 -14.79
N GLY A 325 16.12 -2.15 -14.69
CA GLY A 325 15.26 -2.72 -15.72
C GLY A 325 14.57 -1.68 -16.59
N LYS A 326 13.92 -2.18 -17.65
CA LYS A 326 13.01 -1.44 -18.54
C LYS A 326 11.76 -2.27 -18.81
N ARG A 327 10.61 -1.61 -18.92
CA ARG A 327 9.32 -2.25 -19.27
C ARG A 327 9.15 -2.39 -20.79
N ILE A 328 10.08 -3.09 -21.43
CA ILE A 328 10.10 -3.36 -22.88
C ILE A 328 10.39 -4.84 -23.14
N GLY A 329 10.14 -5.30 -24.38
CA GLY A 329 10.43 -6.67 -24.78
C GLY A 329 9.69 -7.69 -23.91
N TYR A 330 10.41 -8.63 -23.30
CA TYR A 330 9.83 -9.66 -22.42
C TYR A 330 9.08 -9.06 -21.21
N PHE A 331 9.45 -7.86 -20.78
CA PHE A 331 8.88 -7.19 -19.61
C PHE A 331 7.83 -6.13 -19.97
N VAL A 332 7.35 -6.10 -21.22
CA VAL A 332 6.37 -5.09 -21.68
C VAL A 332 5.04 -5.16 -20.91
N HIS A 333 4.72 -6.29 -20.29
CA HIS A 333 3.51 -6.48 -19.49
C HIS A 333 3.81 -6.60 -17.98
N TRP A 334 5.02 -6.26 -17.55
CA TRP A 334 5.36 -6.27 -16.13
C TRP A 334 4.56 -5.19 -15.39
N GLU A 335 3.84 -5.60 -14.34
CA GLU A 335 3.10 -4.71 -13.43
C GLU A 335 3.80 -4.65 -12.05
N PRO A 336 4.85 -3.81 -11.91
CA PRO A 336 5.53 -3.64 -10.63
C PRO A 336 4.69 -2.84 -9.64
N ILE A 337 4.90 -3.15 -8.36
CA ILE A 337 4.63 -2.23 -7.25
C ILE A 337 5.97 -1.57 -6.91
N TYR A 338 5.96 -0.25 -6.76
CA TYR A 338 7.20 0.51 -6.64
C TYR A 338 7.06 1.69 -5.68
N ILE A 339 8.19 2.08 -5.11
CA ILE A 339 8.34 3.40 -4.51
C ILE A 339 8.58 4.41 -5.65
N GLY A 340 7.75 5.43 -5.71
CA GLY A 340 7.76 6.48 -6.72
C GLY A 340 7.56 7.85 -6.09
N THR A 341 7.10 8.82 -6.88
CA THR A 341 6.85 10.20 -6.42
C THR A 341 5.51 10.72 -6.95
N HIS A 342 5.14 11.95 -6.60
CA HIS A 342 4.00 12.64 -7.21
C HIS A 342 4.20 13.00 -8.70
N ALA A 343 5.42 12.89 -9.25
CA ALA A 343 5.69 13.20 -10.66
C ALA A 343 5.30 12.05 -11.62
N ASP A 344 5.13 10.83 -11.11
CA ASP A 344 4.80 9.66 -11.93
C ASP A 344 3.41 9.81 -12.61
N PRO A 345 3.17 9.19 -13.76
CA PRO A 345 1.85 9.21 -14.40
C PRO A 345 0.76 8.66 -13.45
N HIS A 346 -0.41 9.30 -13.43
CA HIS A 346 -1.57 8.78 -12.67
C HIS A 346 -2.12 7.49 -13.29
N TYR A 347 -2.86 6.73 -12.47
CA TYR A 347 -3.62 5.60 -12.98
C TYR A 347 -4.87 6.07 -13.72
N ASP A 348 -5.26 5.38 -14.80
CA ASP A 348 -6.48 5.73 -15.54
C ASP A 348 -7.73 5.37 -14.73
N GLU A 349 -8.47 6.39 -14.30
CA GLU A 349 -9.62 6.25 -13.40
C GLU A 349 -10.86 5.60 -14.03
N ARG A 350 -10.86 5.40 -15.35
CA ARG A 350 -11.95 4.69 -16.06
C ARG A 350 -11.86 3.17 -15.87
N LEU A 351 -10.75 2.66 -15.34
CA LEU A 351 -10.50 1.24 -15.14
C LEU A 351 -10.93 0.76 -13.76
N SER A 352 -11.54 -0.43 -13.71
CA SER A 352 -12.01 -1.07 -12.48
C SER A 352 -11.22 -2.34 -12.17
N TRP A 353 -11.24 -2.78 -10.91
CA TRP A 353 -10.55 -4.00 -10.48
C TRP A 353 -11.08 -5.28 -11.15
N GLU A 354 -12.39 -5.34 -11.40
CA GLU A 354 -13.02 -6.46 -12.10
C GLU A 354 -12.55 -6.52 -13.57
N GLY A 355 -12.28 -5.35 -14.16
CA GLY A 355 -11.82 -5.19 -15.53
C GLY A 355 -10.40 -5.69 -15.79
N LYS A 356 -9.57 -5.86 -14.75
CA LYS A 356 -8.13 -6.17 -14.86
C LYS A 356 -7.37 -5.11 -15.67
N SER A 357 -6.07 -5.34 -15.88
CA SER A 357 -5.17 -4.46 -16.65
C SER A 357 -5.16 -3.01 -16.14
N ASP A 358 -5.58 -2.78 -14.89
CA ASP A 358 -5.80 -1.47 -14.30
C ASP A 358 -4.51 -0.68 -14.06
N LYS A 359 -3.34 -1.34 -14.14
CA LYS A 359 -2.01 -0.70 -14.04
C LYS A 359 -1.28 -0.63 -15.37
N MET A 360 -1.77 -1.32 -16.42
CA MET A 360 -1.07 -1.45 -17.71
C MET A 360 -0.96 -0.12 -18.46
N THR A 361 -1.97 0.73 -18.36
CA THR A 361 -1.99 2.07 -18.98
C THR A 361 -0.95 3.01 -18.35
N GLN A 362 -0.79 2.97 -17.02
CA GLN A 362 0.29 3.67 -16.33
C GLN A 362 1.65 3.09 -16.74
N GLY A 363 1.76 1.76 -16.83
CA GLY A 363 2.99 1.09 -17.29
C GLY A 363 3.42 1.52 -18.70
N TYR A 364 2.47 1.77 -19.59
CA TYR A 364 2.77 2.35 -20.90
C TYR A 364 3.35 3.76 -20.80
N ALA A 365 2.73 4.64 -20.02
CA ALA A 365 3.21 6.01 -19.82
C ALA A 365 4.64 6.03 -19.27
N LEU A 366 4.93 5.22 -18.24
CA LEU A 366 6.28 5.08 -17.68
C LEU A 366 7.31 4.63 -18.75
N CYS A 367 6.94 3.69 -19.62
CA CYS A 367 7.81 3.21 -20.68
C CYS A 367 8.14 4.28 -21.73
N VAL A 368 7.13 5.02 -22.17
CA VAL A 368 7.29 6.09 -23.17
C VAL A 368 8.13 7.23 -22.63
N LEU A 369 7.95 7.59 -21.35
CA LEU A 369 8.73 8.61 -20.64
C LEU A 369 10.15 8.16 -20.23
N ASP A 370 10.59 7.00 -20.72
CA ASP A 370 11.92 6.43 -20.48
C ASP A 370 12.31 6.19 -19.02
N TYR A 371 11.36 5.79 -18.19
CA TYR A 371 11.64 5.47 -16.78
C TYR A 371 12.66 4.33 -16.63
N ASP A 372 13.65 4.52 -15.76
CA ASP A 372 14.54 3.48 -15.24
C ASP A 372 13.88 2.78 -14.04
N PHE A 373 13.84 1.44 -14.06
CA PHE A 373 13.24 0.65 -12.98
C PHE A 373 14.35 0.11 -12.07
N HIS A 374 14.64 0.82 -10.98
CA HIS A 374 15.70 0.48 -10.04
C HIS A 374 15.22 -0.58 -9.05
N ILE A 375 15.38 -1.85 -9.39
CA ILE A 375 14.98 -2.98 -8.54
C ILE A 375 15.90 -3.02 -7.33
N LEU A 376 15.32 -2.95 -6.14
CA LEU A 376 16.06 -2.94 -4.87
C LEU A 376 16.50 -4.35 -4.48
N ASP A 377 17.67 -4.51 -3.86
CA ASP A 377 18.28 -5.81 -3.51
C ASP A 377 17.62 -6.55 -2.33
N ASN A 378 17.20 -5.84 -1.29
CA ASN A 378 16.67 -6.40 -0.04
C ASN A 378 15.24 -5.96 0.27
N GLY A 379 14.68 -5.03 -0.51
CA GLY A 379 13.28 -4.60 -0.37
C GLY A 379 12.34 -5.55 -1.09
N PHE A 380 11.29 -6.03 -0.42
CA PHE A 380 10.26 -6.88 -1.02
C PHE A 380 8.89 -6.67 -0.38
N LEU A 381 7.86 -7.16 -1.07
CA LEU A 381 6.49 -7.21 -0.56
C LEU A 381 6.05 -8.67 -0.40
N VAL A 382 5.27 -8.93 0.63
CA VAL A 382 4.58 -10.20 0.83
C VAL A 382 3.10 -9.93 0.73
N HIS A 383 2.47 -10.58 -0.23
CA HIS A 383 1.03 -10.69 -0.26
C HIS A 383 0.54 -11.38 1.00
N LYS A 384 -0.59 -10.90 1.57
CA LYS A 384 -1.29 -11.51 2.70
C LYS A 384 -1.16 -13.03 2.62
N PRO A 385 -0.73 -13.70 3.71
CA PRO A 385 -0.52 -15.14 3.70
C PRO A 385 -1.69 -15.88 3.04
N GLY A 386 -1.34 -16.88 2.25
CA GLY A 386 -2.22 -17.51 1.28
C GLY A 386 -1.62 -17.48 -0.12
N ILE A 387 -1.40 -18.67 -0.70
CA ILE A 387 -1.01 -18.81 -2.10
C ILE A 387 -2.26 -18.74 -2.97
N LYS A 388 -2.33 -17.74 -3.85
CA LYS A 388 -3.48 -17.54 -4.72
C LYS A 388 -3.47 -18.57 -5.84
N VAL A 389 -4.63 -19.16 -6.10
CA VAL A 389 -4.85 -20.10 -7.21
C VAL A 389 -5.84 -19.49 -8.20
N LEU A 390 -5.61 -19.74 -9.49
CA LEU A 390 -6.50 -19.23 -10.53
C LEU A 390 -7.90 -19.85 -10.39
N LYS A 391 -8.90 -19.01 -10.13
CA LYS A 391 -10.31 -19.38 -10.18
C LYS A 391 -10.93 -18.81 -11.46
N LYS A 392 -11.59 -19.67 -12.25
CA LYS A 392 -12.29 -19.24 -13.46
C LYS A 392 -13.56 -18.48 -13.06
N ASP A 393 -13.71 -17.28 -13.59
CA ASP A 393 -14.90 -16.45 -13.41
C ASP A 393 -15.34 -15.91 -14.78
N PRO A 394 -16.36 -16.50 -15.41
CA PRO A 394 -16.85 -16.08 -16.73
C PRO A 394 -17.36 -14.65 -16.75
N LYS A 395 -17.97 -14.17 -15.66
CA LYS A 395 -18.48 -12.80 -15.56
C LYS A 395 -17.33 -11.81 -15.52
N ARG A 396 -16.30 -12.10 -14.72
CA ARG A 396 -15.08 -11.29 -14.70
C ARG A 396 -14.33 -11.32 -16.03
N ALA A 397 -14.28 -12.47 -16.71
CA ALA A 397 -13.68 -12.57 -18.04
C ALA A 397 -14.39 -11.66 -19.07
N MET A 398 -15.72 -11.58 -19.02
CA MET A 398 -16.49 -10.65 -19.86
C MET A 398 -16.18 -9.18 -19.55
N LEU A 399 -16.07 -8.82 -18.28
CA LEU A 399 -15.69 -7.46 -17.87
C LEU A 399 -14.28 -7.11 -18.32
N ALA A 400 -13.34 -8.05 -18.23
CA ALA A 400 -12.00 -7.87 -18.74
C ALA A 400 -11.95 -7.70 -20.26
N ALA A 401 -12.77 -8.43 -21.02
CA ALA A 401 -12.86 -8.26 -22.46
C ALA A 401 -13.38 -6.85 -22.83
N LYS A 402 -14.40 -6.34 -22.13
CA LYS A 402 -14.90 -4.96 -22.31
C LYS A 402 -13.83 -3.92 -21.98
N THR A 403 -13.10 -4.13 -20.88
CA THR A 403 -12.01 -3.25 -20.45
C THR A 403 -10.89 -3.21 -21.49
N ASN A 404 -10.47 -4.35 -22.01
CA ASN A 404 -9.46 -4.42 -23.07
C ASN A 404 -9.92 -3.75 -24.37
N GLN A 405 -11.21 -3.79 -24.70
CA GLN A 405 -11.75 -3.03 -25.83
C GLN A 405 -11.71 -1.52 -25.58
N LEU A 406 -12.09 -1.07 -24.38
CA LEU A 406 -11.98 0.34 -23.96
C LEU A 406 -10.52 0.82 -24.06
N ILE A 407 -9.59 0.04 -23.50
CA ILE A 407 -8.16 0.31 -23.56
C ILE A 407 -7.70 0.44 -25.02
N LYS A 408 -7.95 -0.59 -25.84
CA LYS A 408 -7.44 -0.65 -27.21
C LYS A 408 -8.01 0.46 -28.10
N LYS A 409 -9.29 0.79 -27.95
CA LYS A 409 -9.99 1.70 -28.88
C LYS A 409 -9.98 3.15 -28.44
N ILE A 410 -9.84 3.43 -27.14
CA ILE A 410 -9.98 4.77 -26.58
C ILE A 410 -8.73 5.16 -25.81
N ILE A 411 -8.42 4.45 -24.71
CA ILE A 411 -7.38 4.87 -23.77
C ILE A 411 -5.99 4.85 -24.42
N TYR A 412 -5.64 3.78 -25.13
CA TYR A 412 -4.32 3.63 -25.72
C TYR A 412 -4.05 4.72 -26.78
N PRO A 413 -4.94 4.99 -27.75
CA PRO A 413 -4.80 6.15 -28.63
C PRO A 413 -4.65 7.49 -27.90
N GLU A 414 -5.42 7.73 -26.84
CA GLU A 414 -5.30 8.97 -26.04
C GLU A 414 -3.93 9.06 -25.35
N LEU A 415 -3.41 7.96 -24.79
CA LEU A 415 -2.07 7.92 -24.19
C LEU A 415 -0.98 8.20 -25.23
N GLN A 416 -1.14 7.72 -26.47
CA GLN A 416 -0.21 8.03 -27.55
C GLN A 416 -0.18 9.53 -27.87
N VAL A 417 -1.31 10.23 -27.75
CA VAL A 417 -1.39 11.68 -27.93
C VAL A 417 -0.78 12.41 -26.73
N MET A 418 -1.10 11.99 -25.50
CA MET A 418 -0.67 12.69 -24.28
C MET A 418 0.81 12.49 -23.95
N TYR A 419 1.33 11.28 -24.11
CA TYR A 419 2.70 10.91 -23.71
C TYR A 419 3.62 10.65 -24.91
N GLY A 420 3.06 10.49 -26.11
CA GLY A 420 3.81 10.13 -27.31
C GLY A 420 3.90 8.61 -27.52
N THR A 421 4.78 8.21 -28.44
CA THR A 421 5.01 6.80 -28.76
C THR A 421 6.49 6.47 -28.67
N ARG A 422 6.82 5.24 -28.26
CA ARG A 422 8.18 4.74 -28.25
C ARG A 422 8.23 3.26 -28.62
N LYS A 423 9.17 2.88 -29.48
CA LYS A 423 9.35 1.49 -29.93
C LYS A 423 9.56 0.57 -28.72
N GLY A 424 8.76 -0.50 -28.65
CA GLY A 424 8.82 -1.51 -27.59
C GLY A 424 7.90 -1.25 -26.39
N CYS A 425 7.23 -0.10 -26.31
CA CYS A 425 6.23 0.19 -25.29
C CYS A 425 4.83 -0.23 -25.73
N ALA A 426 4.10 -0.93 -24.85
CA ALA A 426 2.71 -1.31 -25.07
C ALA A 426 1.91 -1.30 -23.75
N VAL A 427 0.59 -1.30 -23.90
CA VAL A 427 -0.36 -1.59 -22.81
C VAL A 427 -0.54 -3.09 -22.71
#